data_AF-A0A9K3I1Y3-F1
#
_entry.id   AF-A0A9K3I1Y3-F1
#
_cell.length_a   1.000
_cell.length_b   1.000
_cell.length_c   1.000
_cell.angle_alpha   90.00
_cell.angle_beta   90.00
_cell.angle_gamma   90.00
#
_symmetry.space_group_name_H-M   'P 1'
#
loop_
_entity.id
_entity.type
_entity.pdbx_description
1 polymer ?
#
loop_
_entity_poly.entity_id
_entity_poly.type
_entity_poly.pdbx_seq_one_letter_code
_entity_poly.pdbx_strand_id
1 'polypeptide(L)'
;MANKSNLSGCFNILSKKGLQLYIDNYAIPASLHPVLPEKNTPIYPFVPGKIGVYTRLFDYCNYRLPLTKFLIEVLLFHEVHVSQMNPFDLAKVCHFKLACRGLGSDPDLDVFRAFYKLNRSGSWYTFEVRDKTSCCYTWITTSIKDWKDHFFLVDDRCVPEFMKWRLKKSRLPLPLPEDFEFNKNLYVNLIKEAGRVQKYPEDILVMGRISTIWAEPEWYPTLKWNKEGQLCGAS
;
A
#
# COMPACT_ATOMS: atom_id res chain seq x y z
N MET A 1 28.91 9.16 7.86
CA MET A 1 27.91 8.20 7.35
C MET A 1 26.56 8.54 7.97
N ALA A 2 25.60 9.02 7.16
CA ALA A 2 24.29 9.39 7.67
C ALA A 2 23.56 8.17 8.22
N ASN A 3 23.08 8.28 9.45
CA ASN A 3 22.38 7.21 10.16
C ASN A 3 21.04 6.91 9.46
N LYS A 4 20.99 5.88 8.59
CA LYS A 4 19.82 5.43 7.79
C LYS A 4 18.62 4.97 8.64
N SER A 5 18.69 5.13 9.96
CA SER A 5 17.60 4.91 10.91
C SER A 5 16.80 6.20 11.19
N ASN A 6 17.21 7.38 10.71
CA ASN A 6 16.48 8.63 10.94
C ASN A 6 15.72 9.09 9.67
N LEU A 7 14.39 9.18 9.78
CA LEU A 7 13.50 9.67 8.72
C LEU A 7 13.84 11.10 8.27
N SER A 8 14.39 11.92 9.17
CA SER A 8 14.78 13.30 8.88
C SER A 8 16.09 13.44 8.09
N GLY A 9 16.75 12.32 7.73
CA GLY A 9 17.99 12.29 6.95
C GLY A 9 17.85 11.60 5.59
N CYS A 10 16.62 11.37 5.13
CA CYS A 10 16.33 10.76 3.84
C CYS A 10 15.99 11.84 2.82
N PHE A 11 16.89 12.06 1.85
CA PHE A 11 16.72 13.04 0.78
C PHE A 11 16.37 12.35 -0.52
N ASN A 12 15.54 13.01 -1.33
CA ASN A 12 15.17 12.48 -2.62
C ASN A 12 16.36 12.45 -3.60
N ILE A 13 16.49 11.35 -4.33
CA ILE A 13 17.41 11.23 -5.47
C ILE A 13 16.70 10.92 -6.80
N LEU A 14 15.35 10.94 -6.81
CA LEU A 14 14.56 10.67 -7.99
C LEU A 14 14.76 11.79 -9.02
N SER A 15 15.15 11.44 -10.24
CA SER A 15 15.28 12.41 -11.33
C SER A 15 13.91 12.84 -11.86
N LYS A 16 13.85 13.96 -12.59
CA LYS A 16 12.62 14.41 -13.29
C LYS A 16 12.08 13.35 -14.24
N LYS A 17 12.98 12.70 -15.01
CA LYS A 17 12.63 11.56 -15.88
C LYS A 17 12.09 10.38 -15.08
N GLY A 18 12.68 10.11 -13.91
CA GLY A 18 12.20 9.09 -12.99
C GLY A 18 10.79 9.37 -12.48
N LEU A 19 10.51 10.62 -12.05
CA LEU A 19 9.15 11.02 -11.66
C LEU A 19 8.15 10.82 -12.80
N GLN A 20 8.48 11.29 -14.01
CA GLN A 20 7.60 11.13 -15.17
C GLN A 20 7.28 9.66 -15.45
N LEU A 21 8.29 8.79 -15.40
CA LEU A 21 8.11 7.35 -15.57
C LEU A 21 7.12 6.75 -14.54
N TYR A 22 7.15 7.22 -13.29
CA TYR A 22 6.20 6.77 -12.27
C TYR A 22 4.79 7.30 -12.51
N ILE A 23 4.66 8.55 -12.96
CA ILE A 23 3.37 9.14 -13.31
C ILE A 23 2.72 8.33 -14.43
N ASP A 24 3.48 8.04 -15.49
CA ASP A 24 2.99 7.33 -16.67
C ASP A 24 2.67 5.86 -16.34
N ASN A 25 3.60 5.14 -15.70
CA ASN A 25 3.45 3.70 -15.46
C ASN A 25 2.36 3.34 -14.45
N TYR A 26 2.03 4.26 -13.53
CA TYR A 26 1.09 4.00 -12.45
C TYR A 26 -0.15 4.92 -12.51
N ALA A 27 -0.33 5.63 -13.63
CA ALA A 27 -1.42 6.56 -13.87
C ALA A 27 -1.67 7.50 -12.67
N ILE A 28 -0.59 8.10 -12.14
CA ILE A 28 -0.72 9.00 -10.99
C ILE A 28 -1.55 10.21 -11.43
N PRO A 29 -2.68 10.53 -10.79
CA PRO A 29 -3.54 11.60 -11.23
C PRO A 29 -2.83 12.95 -11.25
N ALA A 30 -2.89 13.66 -12.38
CA ALA A 30 -2.35 15.00 -12.51
C ALA A 30 -2.98 15.99 -11.50
N SER A 31 -4.23 15.74 -11.10
CA SER A 31 -4.95 16.52 -10.09
C SER A 31 -4.33 16.46 -8.68
N LEU A 32 -3.45 15.49 -8.42
CA LEU A 32 -2.66 15.40 -7.19
C LEU A 32 -1.32 16.14 -7.27
N HIS A 33 -1.04 16.80 -8.40
CA HIS A 33 0.15 17.64 -8.63
C HIS A 33 1.46 16.97 -8.15
N PRO A 34 1.82 15.80 -8.71
CA PRO A 34 3.05 15.10 -8.36
C PRO A 34 4.28 15.94 -8.70
N VAL A 35 5.18 16.13 -7.74
CA VAL A 35 6.36 16.98 -7.89
C VAL A 35 7.55 16.43 -7.12
N LEU A 36 8.76 16.69 -7.59
CA LEU A 36 9.96 16.40 -6.81
C LEU A 36 10.06 17.38 -5.63
N PRO A 37 10.48 16.92 -4.45
CA PRO A 37 10.79 17.83 -3.35
C PRO A 37 11.98 18.71 -3.71
N GLU A 38 12.09 19.88 -3.08
CA GLU A 38 13.29 20.71 -3.21
C GLU A 38 14.53 19.98 -2.67
N LYS A 39 15.72 20.46 -3.07
CA LYS A 39 16.98 19.85 -2.65
C LYS A 39 17.07 19.87 -1.12
N ASN A 40 17.40 18.72 -0.54
CA ASN A 40 17.50 18.50 0.90
C ASN A 40 16.19 18.61 1.69
N THR A 41 15.02 18.63 1.03
CA THR A 41 13.74 18.50 1.74
C THR A 41 13.52 17.03 2.13
N PRO A 42 13.42 16.72 3.43
CA PRO A 42 13.14 15.36 3.89
C PRO A 42 11.67 15.00 3.63
N ILE A 43 11.34 13.71 3.72
CA ILE A 43 9.95 13.26 3.60
C ILE A 43 9.05 13.75 4.77
N TYR A 44 9.67 14.04 5.91
CA TYR A 44 9.01 14.56 7.11
C TYR A 44 9.95 15.54 7.84
N PRO A 45 9.48 16.69 8.37
CA PRO A 45 8.08 17.16 8.42
C PRO A 45 7.48 17.41 7.03
N PHE A 46 6.15 17.30 6.91
CA PHE A 46 5.45 17.48 5.64
C PHE A 46 5.52 18.93 5.17
N VAL A 47 5.70 19.10 3.86
CA VAL A 47 5.50 20.40 3.20
C VAL A 47 4.00 20.74 3.27
N PRO A 48 3.60 21.96 3.63
CA PRO A 48 2.18 22.32 3.71
C PRO A 48 1.40 21.97 2.43
N GLY A 49 0.26 21.30 2.60
CA GLY A 49 -0.59 20.85 1.48
C GLY A 49 -0.07 19.63 0.72
N LYS A 50 1.05 19.03 1.14
CA LYS A 50 1.70 17.92 0.45
C LYS A 50 2.04 16.78 1.40
N ILE A 51 2.05 15.56 0.87
CA ILE A 51 2.66 14.41 1.52
C ILE A 51 3.75 13.81 0.65
N GLY A 52 4.76 13.21 1.28
CA GLY A 52 5.75 12.40 0.58
C GLY A 52 5.29 10.96 0.43
N VAL A 53 5.32 10.44 -0.80
CA VAL A 53 5.00 9.06 -1.14
C VAL A 53 6.22 8.35 -1.71
N TYR A 54 6.58 7.20 -1.11
CA TYR A 54 7.67 6.38 -1.61
C TYR A 54 7.29 5.73 -2.94
N THR A 55 8.24 5.65 -3.87
CA THR A 55 8.04 4.95 -5.14
C THR A 55 7.69 3.47 -4.94
N ARG A 56 8.22 2.85 -3.87
CA ARG A 56 7.92 1.46 -3.50
C ARG A 56 6.46 1.20 -3.16
N LEU A 57 5.69 2.24 -2.82
CA LEU A 57 4.24 2.13 -2.67
C LEU A 57 3.58 1.57 -3.93
N PHE A 58 4.09 1.96 -5.10
CA PHE A 58 3.53 1.60 -6.41
C PHE A 58 4.13 0.30 -6.95
N ASP A 59 5.46 0.21 -7.01
CA ASP A 59 6.16 -0.84 -7.75
C ASP A 59 6.29 -2.17 -6.99
N TYR A 60 6.17 -2.13 -5.66
CA TYR A 60 6.35 -3.28 -4.78
C TYR A 60 5.15 -3.51 -3.88
N CYS A 61 4.61 -2.46 -3.26
CA CYS A 61 3.44 -2.59 -2.37
C CYS A 61 2.13 -2.73 -3.15
N ASN A 62 2.17 -2.55 -4.48
CA ASN A 62 1.06 -2.68 -5.42
C ASN A 62 -0.12 -1.70 -5.21
N TYR A 63 0.10 -0.52 -4.61
CA TYR A 63 -0.95 0.48 -4.46
C TYR A 63 -0.96 1.48 -5.62
N ARG A 64 -2.13 2.07 -5.85
CA ARG A 64 -2.34 3.24 -6.72
C ARG A 64 -2.92 4.38 -5.88
N LEU A 65 -2.93 5.58 -6.44
CA LEU A 65 -3.59 6.73 -5.83
C LEU A 65 -4.94 6.99 -6.53
N PRO A 66 -6.02 7.29 -5.79
CA PRO A 66 -6.10 7.36 -4.33
C PRO A 66 -5.96 5.99 -3.65
N LEU A 67 -5.53 5.97 -2.38
CA LEU A 67 -5.33 4.73 -1.64
C LEU A 67 -6.65 3.98 -1.42
N THR A 68 -6.56 2.66 -1.31
CA THR A 68 -7.74 1.82 -1.11
C THR A 68 -8.37 2.03 0.27
N LYS A 69 -9.71 1.96 0.37
CA LYS A 69 -10.45 2.08 1.64
C LYS A 69 -9.90 1.18 2.74
N PHE A 70 -9.59 -0.08 2.42
CA PHE A 70 -9.08 -1.03 3.41
C PHE A 70 -7.68 -0.66 3.94
N LEU A 71 -6.77 -0.21 3.06
CA LEU A 71 -5.47 0.28 3.54
C LEU A 71 -5.64 1.48 4.49
N ILE A 72 -6.52 2.42 4.12
CA ILE A 72 -6.83 3.58 4.95
C ILE A 72 -7.37 3.13 6.31
N GLU A 73 -8.35 2.22 6.34
CA GLU A 73 -8.94 1.66 7.55
C GLU A 73 -7.89 0.99 8.46
N VAL A 74 -6.99 0.19 7.89
CA VAL A 74 -5.88 -0.44 8.63
C VAL A 74 -4.95 0.63 9.22
N LEU A 75 -4.52 1.61 8.42
CA LEU A 75 -3.61 2.67 8.89
C LEU A 75 -4.26 3.54 9.97
N LEU A 76 -5.57 3.76 9.87
CA LEU A 76 -6.33 4.54 10.83
C LEU A 76 -6.48 3.87 12.17
N PHE A 77 -6.89 2.61 12.16
CA PHE A 77 -7.02 1.83 13.37
C PHE A 77 -5.71 1.82 14.16
N HIS A 78 -4.59 1.70 13.44
CA HIS A 78 -3.25 1.67 14.03
C HIS A 78 -2.64 3.07 14.25
N GLU A 79 -3.36 4.13 13.87
CA GLU A 79 -2.96 5.53 13.97
C GLU A 79 -1.53 5.76 13.48
N VAL A 80 -1.24 5.27 12.27
CA VAL A 80 0.09 5.34 11.65
C VAL A 80 -0.01 5.93 10.25
N HIS A 81 0.87 6.87 9.93
CA HIS A 81 0.91 7.46 8.60
C HIS A 81 1.54 6.49 7.59
N VAL A 82 1.03 6.45 6.36
CA VAL A 82 1.51 5.54 5.30
C VAL A 82 3.03 5.62 5.09
N SER A 83 3.61 6.83 5.11
CA SER A 83 5.06 7.06 4.96
C SER A 83 5.91 6.62 6.16
N GLN A 84 5.30 6.20 7.28
CA GLN A 84 6.02 5.61 8.42
C GLN A 84 6.03 4.07 8.35
N MET A 85 5.26 3.48 7.45
CA MET A 85 5.19 2.04 7.29
C MET A 85 6.37 1.52 6.49
N ASN A 86 6.84 0.32 6.87
CA ASN A 86 7.76 -0.43 6.05
C ASN A 86 7.04 -0.94 4.78
N PRO A 87 7.65 -0.82 3.57
CA PRO A 87 7.06 -1.31 2.32
C PRO A 87 6.63 -2.78 2.35
N PHE A 88 7.35 -3.64 3.07
CA PHE A 88 6.97 -5.05 3.22
C PHE A 88 5.60 -5.20 3.87
N ASP A 89 5.33 -4.40 4.89
CA ASP A 89 4.10 -4.49 5.64
C ASP A 89 2.93 -3.83 4.91
N LEU A 90 3.18 -2.82 4.08
CA LEU A 90 2.18 -2.34 3.12
C LEU A 90 1.85 -3.41 2.07
N ALA A 91 2.85 -4.13 1.56
CA ALA A 91 2.64 -5.25 0.64
C ALA A 91 1.86 -6.40 1.28
N LYS A 92 2.06 -6.68 2.58
CA LYS A 92 1.22 -7.64 3.34
C LYS A 92 -0.25 -7.21 3.38
N VAL A 93 -0.53 -5.94 3.66
CA VAL A 93 -1.92 -5.42 3.66
C VAL A 93 -2.56 -5.57 2.28
N CYS A 94 -1.79 -5.31 1.20
CA CYS A 94 -2.25 -5.50 -0.17
C CYS A 94 -2.55 -6.97 -0.46
N HIS A 95 -1.63 -7.87 -0.08
CA HIS A 95 -1.80 -9.31 -0.25
C HIS A 95 -3.02 -9.83 0.50
N PHE A 96 -3.19 -9.45 1.77
CA PHE A 96 -4.35 -9.80 2.58
C PHE A 96 -5.64 -9.39 1.89
N LYS A 97 -5.71 -8.16 1.36
CA LYS A 97 -6.87 -7.68 0.61
C LYS A 97 -7.15 -8.54 -0.61
N LEU A 98 -6.13 -8.83 -1.42
CA LEU A 98 -6.29 -9.67 -2.62
C LEU A 98 -6.72 -11.09 -2.27
N ALA A 99 -6.16 -11.69 -1.22
CA ALA A 99 -6.52 -13.02 -0.76
C ALA A 99 -7.98 -13.08 -0.29
N CYS A 100 -8.45 -12.09 0.48
CA CYS A 100 -9.86 -12.00 0.87
C CYS A 100 -10.77 -11.94 -0.36
N ARG A 101 -10.42 -11.12 -1.35
CA ARG A 101 -11.18 -10.98 -2.60
C ARG A 101 -11.18 -12.25 -3.42
N GLY A 102 -10.05 -12.95 -3.51
CA GLY A 102 -9.93 -14.24 -4.17
C GLY A 102 -10.83 -15.31 -3.54
N LEU A 103 -11.06 -15.23 -2.22
CA LEU A 103 -12.00 -16.06 -1.49
C LEU A 103 -13.46 -15.59 -1.57
N GLY A 104 -13.76 -14.56 -2.38
CA GLY A 104 -15.11 -14.01 -2.51
C GLY A 104 -15.57 -13.14 -1.34
N SER A 105 -14.67 -12.73 -0.45
CA SER A 105 -14.97 -11.88 0.71
C SER A 105 -14.45 -10.46 0.54
N ASP A 106 -15.13 -9.49 1.15
CA ASP A 106 -14.52 -8.20 1.46
C ASP A 106 -13.37 -8.39 2.47
N PRO A 107 -12.29 -7.57 2.40
CA PRO A 107 -11.25 -7.58 3.42
C PRO A 107 -11.81 -7.08 4.76
N ASP A 108 -11.49 -7.81 5.82
CA ASP A 108 -12.02 -7.58 7.16
C ASP A 108 -10.88 -7.12 8.10
N LEU A 109 -11.07 -5.96 8.74
CA LEU A 109 -10.09 -5.36 9.64
C LEU A 109 -9.83 -6.25 10.87
N ASP A 110 -10.85 -6.89 11.41
CA ASP A 110 -10.70 -7.71 12.62
C ASP A 110 -10.00 -9.04 12.30
N VAL A 111 -10.27 -9.62 11.13
CA VAL A 111 -9.47 -10.77 10.64
C VAL A 111 -8.01 -10.35 10.39
N PHE A 112 -7.76 -9.17 9.85
CA PHE A 112 -6.39 -8.66 9.70
C PHE A 112 -5.70 -8.50 11.07
N ARG A 113 -6.42 -7.96 12.06
CA ARG A 113 -5.92 -7.81 13.43
C ARG A 113 -5.67 -9.17 14.13
N ALA A 114 -6.43 -10.21 13.79
CA ALA A 114 -6.19 -11.57 14.26
C ALA A 114 -4.85 -12.13 13.74
N PHE A 115 -4.48 -11.83 12.49
CA PHE A 115 -3.17 -12.20 11.95
C PHE A 115 -2.03 -11.33 12.47
N TYR A 116 -2.25 -10.03 12.61
CA TYR A 116 -1.17 -9.05 12.74
C TYR A 116 -1.31 -8.12 13.94
N LYS A 117 -0.16 -7.74 14.51
CA LYS A 117 -0.04 -6.64 15.47
C LYS A 117 0.93 -5.59 14.95
N LEU A 118 0.62 -4.32 15.19
CA LEU A 118 1.57 -3.24 14.92
C LEU A 118 2.79 -3.39 15.83
N ASN A 119 3.97 -3.33 15.23
CA ASN A 119 5.25 -3.28 15.93
C ASN A 119 6.08 -2.11 15.40
N ARG A 120 7.08 -1.69 16.19
CA ARG A 120 8.04 -0.66 15.82
C ARG A 120 9.40 -1.30 15.56
N SER A 121 9.93 -1.09 14.35
CA SER A 121 11.27 -1.53 13.96
C SER A 121 12.13 -0.30 13.62
N GLY A 122 12.94 0.13 14.59
CA GLY A 122 13.72 1.36 14.49
C GLY A 122 12.82 2.59 14.40
N SER A 123 12.86 3.30 13.27
CA SER A 123 12.00 4.46 12.99
C SER A 123 10.77 4.13 12.14
N TRP A 124 10.52 2.85 11.87
CA TRP A 124 9.44 2.39 11.01
C TRP A 124 8.43 1.57 11.80
N TYR A 125 7.23 1.46 11.24
CA TYR A 125 6.21 0.56 11.73
C TYR A 125 6.06 -0.64 10.80
N THR A 126 5.82 -1.80 11.41
CA THR A 126 5.68 -3.09 10.74
C THR A 126 4.45 -3.81 11.29
N PHE A 127 3.93 -4.77 10.54
CA PHE A 127 2.89 -5.69 10.98
C PHE A 127 3.52 -7.05 11.28
N GLU A 128 3.73 -7.30 12.57
CA GLU A 128 4.25 -8.57 13.05
C GLU A 128 3.13 -9.59 13.11
N VAL A 129 3.39 -10.80 12.60
CA VAL A 129 2.47 -11.92 12.72
C VAL A 129 2.30 -12.28 14.20
N ARG A 130 1.05 -12.48 14.65
CA ARG A 130 0.76 -12.91 16.03
C ARG A 130 1.11 -14.37 16.27
N ASP A 131 0.71 -15.25 15.35
CA ASP A 131 1.01 -16.67 15.37
C ASP A 131 1.76 -17.07 14.09
N LYS A 132 3.04 -17.44 14.23
CA LYS A 132 3.90 -17.82 13.11
C LYS A 132 3.43 -19.08 12.39
N THR A 133 2.56 -19.88 13.01
CA THR A 133 1.99 -21.09 12.39
C THR A 133 0.72 -20.79 11.57
N SER A 134 0.15 -19.59 11.73
CA SER A 134 -1.10 -19.15 11.13
C SER A 134 -0.88 -17.88 10.32
N CYS A 135 -0.17 -17.96 9.19
CA CYS A 135 0.02 -16.82 8.27
C CYS A 135 -0.89 -16.93 7.05
N CYS A 136 -1.43 -15.81 6.57
CA CYS A 136 -2.13 -15.75 5.28
C CYS A 136 -1.18 -15.59 4.07
N TYR A 137 0.12 -15.82 4.25
CA TYR A 137 1.12 -15.83 3.18
C TYR A 137 2.21 -16.89 3.47
N THR A 138 2.81 -17.42 2.42
CA THR A 138 3.89 -18.44 2.50
C THR A 138 5.29 -17.82 2.40
N TRP A 139 5.43 -16.69 1.71
CA TRP A 139 6.71 -16.01 1.54
C TRP A 139 6.55 -14.51 1.31
N ILE A 140 7.52 -13.72 1.79
CA ILE A 140 7.68 -12.30 1.51
C ILE A 140 9.17 -11.94 1.39
N THR A 141 9.49 -10.96 0.53
CA THR A 141 10.85 -10.41 0.44
C THR A 141 11.28 -9.84 1.78
N THR A 142 12.50 -10.15 2.22
CA THR A 142 13.04 -9.72 3.52
C THR A 142 13.99 -8.52 3.42
N SER A 143 14.39 -8.12 2.21
CA SER A 143 15.29 -6.99 1.98
C SER A 143 15.00 -6.26 0.67
N ILE A 144 14.94 -4.93 0.74
CA ILE A 144 14.80 -4.00 -0.37
C ILE A 144 15.81 -2.91 -0.10
N LYS A 145 16.73 -2.72 -1.04
CA LYS A 145 17.72 -1.65 -1.00
C LYS A 145 17.11 -0.35 -1.51
N ASP A 146 17.65 0.76 -1.02
CA ASP A 146 17.53 2.10 -1.62
C ASP A 146 16.09 2.51 -1.94
N TRP A 147 15.19 2.34 -0.97
CA TRP A 147 13.80 2.78 -1.10
C TRP A 147 13.50 4.11 -0.39
N LYS A 148 14.30 4.44 0.64
CA LYS A 148 14.03 5.56 1.56
C LYS A 148 14.32 6.92 0.95
N ASP A 149 15.17 6.96 -0.07
CA ASP A 149 15.60 8.12 -0.84
C ASP A 149 14.83 8.27 -2.17
N HIS A 150 13.86 7.39 -2.43
CA HIS A 150 13.02 7.42 -3.62
C HIS A 150 11.57 7.73 -3.25
N PHE A 151 11.24 9.02 -3.22
CA PHE A 151 9.89 9.51 -2.94
C PHE A 151 9.61 10.80 -3.72
N PHE A 152 8.36 11.10 -4.00
CA PHE A 152 7.96 12.39 -4.54
C PHE A 152 6.80 12.95 -3.70
N LEU A 153 6.47 14.22 -3.92
CA LEU A 153 5.38 14.89 -3.22
C LEU A 153 4.11 14.84 -4.07
N VAL A 154 2.98 14.63 -3.41
CA VAL A 154 1.64 14.76 -3.98
C VAL A 154 0.77 15.59 -3.02
N ASP A 155 -0.34 16.12 -3.52
CA ASP A 155 -1.33 16.79 -2.68
C ASP A 155 -1.81 15.86 -1.56
N ASP A 156 -1.89 16.40 -0.34
CA ASP A 156 -2.30 15.69 0.87
C ASP A 156 -3.72 15.12 0.80
N ARG A 157 -4.57 15.67 -0.07
CA ARG A 157 -5.92 15.18 -0.40
C ARG A 157 -5.99 13.71 -0.86
N CYS A 158 -4.85 13.08 -1.17
CA CYS A 158 -4.80 11.65 -1.50
C CYS A 158 -4.82 10.72 -0.27
N VAL A 159 -4.63 11.27 0.94
CA VAL A 159 -4.83 10.58 2.21
C VAL A 159 -5.87 11.33 3.05
N PRO A 160 -6.58 10.66 3.97
CA PRO A 160 -7.48 11.39 4.85
C PRO A 160 -6.75 12.35 5.80
N GLU A 161 -7.36 13.50 6.08
CA GLU A 161 -6.83 14.58 6.95
C GLU A 161 -6.42 14.09 8.35
N PHE A 162 -7.13 13.10 8.88
CA PHE A 162 -6.90 12.56 10.21
C PHE A 162 -5.72 11.56 10.27
N MET A 163 -5.10 11.20 9.14
CA MET A 163 -3.91 10.34 9.12
C MET A 163 -2.71 11.15 9.63
N LYS A 164 -2.58 11.23 10.96
CA LYS A 164 -1.52 12.01 11.61
C LYS A 164 -0.23 11.22 11.73
N TRP A 165 0.89 11.95 11.75
CA TRP A 165 2.20 11.36 12.02
C TRP A 165 2.27 10.78 13.44
N ARG A 166 2.53 9.48 13.56
CA ARG A 166 2.66 8.80 14.86
C ARG A 166 3.97 9.20 15.54
N LEU A 167 3.88 9.72 16.76
CA LEU A 167 5.06 10.04 17.56
C LEU A 167 5.70 8.77 18.10
N LYS A 168 7.04 8.73 18.17
CA LYS A 168 7.79 7.57 18.69
C LYS A 168 7.40 7.17 20.12
N LYS A 169 6.92 8.13 20.92
CA LYS A 169 6.46 7.93 22.31
C LYS A 169 5.03 7.40 22.41
N SER A 170 4.27 7.38 21.32
CA SER A 170 2.91 6.84 21.31
C SER A 170 2.93 5.34 21.61
N ARG A 171 2.05 4.91 22.51
CA ARG A 171 1.91 3.48 22.87
C ARG A 171 1.47 2.68 21.65
N LEU A 172 1.97 1.47 21.49
CA LEU A 172 1.42 0.55 20.47
C LEU A 172 0.01 0.13 20.89
N PRO A 173 -0.87 -0.26 19.94
CA PRO A 173 -2.17 -0.82 20.26
C PRO A 173 -2.06 -1.99 21.25
N LEU A 174 -3.03 -2.11 22.14
CA LEU A 174 -3.08 -3.19 23.12
C LEU A 174 -3.18 -4.56 22.41
N PRO A 175 -2.77 -5.65 23.08
CA PRO A 175 -3.09 -7.00 22.65
C PRO A 175 -4.59 -7.17 22.38
N LEU A 176 -4.93 -8.15 21.54
CA LEU A 176 -6.33 -8.52 21.38
C LEU A 176 -6.86 -9.08 22.71
N PRO A 177 -8.11 -8.76 23.09
CA PRO A 177 -8.73 -9.37 24.25
C PRO A 177 -8.97 -10.88 23.99
N GLU A 178 -9.14 -11.66 25.05
CA GLU A 178 -9.32 -13.13 24.95
C GLU A 178 -10.60 -13.51 24.20
N ASP A 179 -11.63 -12.68 24.31
CA ASP A 179 -12.94 -12.80 23.66
C ASP A 179 -13.02 -12.04 22.33
N PHE A 180 -11.87 -11.73 21.69
CA PHE A 180 -11.85 -11.02 20.42
C PHE A 180 -12.59 -11.80 19.31
N GLU A 181 -13.69 -11.22 18.84
CA GLU A 181 -14.49 -11.78 17.76
C GLU A 181 -13.99 -11.31 16.39
N PHE A 182 -13.92 -12.24 15.44
CA PHE A 182 -13.59 -12.00 14.05
C PHE A 182 -14.14 -13.15 13.19
N ASN A 183 -14.18 -12.98 11.88
CA ASN A 183 -14.62 -14.03 10.96
C ASN A 183 -13.61 -15.20 10.90
N LYS A 184 -13.85 -16.23 11.73
CA LYS A 184 -13.00 -17.43 11.84
C LYS A 184 -12.94 -18.24 10.53
N ASN A 185 -14.03 -18.28 9.77
CA ASN A 185 -14.07 -19.01 8.50
C ASN A 185 -13.14 -18.37 7.47
N LEU A 186 -13.19 -17.03 7.35
CA LEU A 186 -12.28 -16.29 6.47
C LEU A 186 -10.83 -16.47 6.93
N TYR A 187 -10.56 -16.39 8.23
CA TYR A 187 -9.23 -16.61 8.80
C TYR A 187 -8.65 -17.99 8.42
N VAL A 188 -9.41 -19.07 8.62
CA VAL A 188 -8.97 -20.43 8.26
C VAL A 188 -8.74 -20.58 6.76
N ASN A 189 -9.64 -20.04 5.93
CA ASN A 189 -9.50 -20.09 4.47
C ASN A 189 -8.26 -19.32 4.00
N LEU A 190 -7.94 -18.18 4.61
CA LEU A 190 -6.75 -17.39 4.28
C LEU A 190 -5.45 -18.12 4.64
N ILE A 191 -5.43 -18.93 5.70
CA ILE A 191 -4.28 -19.80 6.00
C ILE A 191 -4.15 -20.91 4.97
N LYS A 192 -5.27 -21.55 4.63
CA LYS A 192 -5.31 -22.66 3.68
C LYS A 192 -4.84 -22.23 2.28
N GLU A 193 -5.28 -21.07 1.83
CA GLU A 193 -4.97 -20.52 0.49
C GLU A 193 -3.80 -19.51 0.54
N ALA A 194 -2.92 -19.62 1.54
CA ALA A 194 -1.81 -18.70 1.74
C ALA A 194 -0.90 -18.62 0.50
N GLY A 195 -0.72 -17.41 -0.02
CA GLY A 195 0.04 -17.15 -1.23
C GLY A 195 1.38 -16.47 -0.98
N ARG A 196 2.13 -16.21 -2.07
CA ARG A 196 3.34 -15.39 -2.01
C ARG A 196 2.99 -13.90 -2.05
N VAL A 197 3.56 -13.11 -1.15
CA VAL A 197 3.55 -11.64 -1.27
C VAL A 197 4.54 -11.24 -2.36
N GLN A 198 4.03 -10.68 -3.45
CA GLN A 198 4.82 -10.32 -4.62
C GLN A 198 4.23 -9.11 -5.35
N LYS A 199 4.93 -8.67 -6.39
CA LYS A 199 4.34 -7.72 -7.35
C LYS A 199 3.25 -8.43 -8.15
N TYR A 200 2.10 -7.79 -8.27
CA TYR A 200 1.02 -8.28 -9.12
C TYR A 200 0.95 -7.48 -10.42
N PRO A 201 0.64 -8.14 -11.55
CA PRO A 201 0.33 -7.41 -12.77
C PRO A 201 -0.97 -6.59 -12.60
N GLU A 202 -1.11 -5.55 -13.42
CA GLU A 202 -2.12 -4.50 -13.23
C GLU A 202 -3.55 -5.02 -13.30
N ASP A 203 -3.78 -6.01 -14.16
CA ASP A 203 -5.05 -6.73 -14.34
C ASP A 203 -5.55 -7.36 -13.03
N ILE A 204 -4.66 -8.02 -12.29
CA ILE A 204 -4.97 -8.58 -10.98
C ILE A 204 -5.31 -7.49 -9.97
N LEU A 205 -4.63 -6.33 -10.04
CA LEU A 205 -4.92 -5.19 -9.17
C LEU A 205 -6.27 -4.55 -9.48
N VAL A 206 -6.68 -4.52 -10.74
CA VAL A 206 -8.02 -4.07 -11.14
C VAL A 206 -9.08 -5.05 -10.65
N MET A 207 -8.91 -6.36 -10.88
CA MET A 207 -9.84 -7.39 -10.38
C MET A 207 -9.95 -7.34 -8.84
N GLY A 208 -8.83 -7.09 -8.15
CA GLY A 208 -8.75 -6.92 -6.70
C GLY A 208 -9.30 -5.59 -6.17
N ARG A 209 -9.82 -4.71 -7.04
CA ARG A 209 -10.29 -3.35 -6.72
C ARG A 209 -9.23 -2.52 -5.99
N ILE A 210 -7.97 -2.68 -6.37
CA ILE A 210 -6.83 -1.91 -5.89
C ILE A 210 -6.46 -0.81 -6.88
N SER A 211 -6.46 -1.15 -8.16
CA SER A 211 -6.30 -0.20 -9.25
C SER A 211 -7.64 0.12 -9.90
N THR A 212 -7.79 1.38 -10.29
CA THR A 212 -8.94 1.86 -11.08
C THR A 212 -8.51 2.30 -12.48
N ILE A 213 -7.30 1.90 -12.93
CA ILE A 213 -6.75 2.35 -14.22
C ILE A 213 -7.62 1.93 -15.42
N TRP A 214 -8.41 0.87 -15.30
CA TRP A 214 -9.38 0.44 -16.31
C TRP A 214 -10.80 0.98 -16.09
N ALA A 215 -11.02 1.85 -15.10
CA ALA A 215 -12.29 2.55 -14.96
C ALA A 215 -12.48 3.62 -16.05
N GLU A 216 -11.44 3.91 -16.84
CA GLU A 216 -11.57 4.64 -18.09
C GLU A 216 -11.99 3.71 -19.23
N PRO A 217 -13.06 4.03 -20.00
CA PRO A 217 -13.59 3.18 -21.08
C PRO A 217 -12.58 2.73 -22.14
N GLU A 218 -11.46 3.44 -22.28
CA GLU A 218 -10.42 3.15 -23.27
C GLU A 218 -9.48 2.01 -22.88
N TRP A 219 -9.48 1.57 -21.62
CA TRP A 219 -8.47 0.64 -21.08
C TRP A 219 -9.01 -0.75 -20.76
N TYR A 220 -10.25 -1.06 -21.12
CA TYR A 220 -10.78 -2.41 -21.00
C TYR A 220 -10.13 -3.35 -22.02
N PRO A 221 -9.45 -4.44 -21.59
CA PRO A 221 -9.08 -5.54 -22.48
C PRO A 221 -10.30 -6.43 -22.77
N THR A 222 -11.46 -5.85 -23.09
CA THR A 222 -12.64 -6.60 -23.51
C THR A 222 -12.76 -6.52 -25.02
N LEU A 223 -12.86 -7.68 -25.65
CA LEU A 223 -13.30 -7.83 -27.04
C LEU A 223 -14.62 -7.08 -27.24
N LYS A 224 -14.58 -6.00 -28.01
CA LYS A 224 -15.79 -5.24 -28.37
C LYS A 224 -16.52 -6.01 -29.46
N TRP A 225 -17.72 -6.47 -29.13
CA TRP A 225 -18.68 -6.93 -30.11
C TRP A 225 -19.45 -5.70 -30.61
N ASN A 226 -19.55 -5.51 -31.93
CA ASN A 226 -20.43 -4.49 -32.49
C ASN A 226 -21.91 -4.86 -32.26
N LYS A 227 -22.85 -3.95 -32.57
CA LYS A 227 -24.30 -4.20 -32.46
C LYS A 227 -24.80 -5.39 -33.30
N GLU A 228 -23.95 -5.95 -34.16
CA GLU A 228 -24.20 -7.07 -35.06
C GLU A 228 -23.50 -8.36 -34.60
N GLY A 229 -22.84 -8.37 -33.44
CA GLY A 229 -22.18 -9.55 -32.89
C GLY A 229 -20.89 -9.94 -33.62
N GLN A 230 -20.11 -8.98 -34.13
CA GLN A 230 -18.77 -9.22 -34.69
C GLN A 230 -17.66 -8.56 -33.85
N LEU A 231 -16.52 -9.26 -33.77
CA LEU A 231 -15.30 -8.82 -33.08
C LEU A 231 -14.66 -7.63 -33.82
N CYS A 232 -14.61 -6.46 -33.17
CA CYS A 232 -13.81 -5.35 -33.67
C CYS A 232 -12.34 -5.56 -33.31
N GLY A 233 -11.47 -5.62 -34.32
CA GLY A 233 -10.02 -5.73 -34.15
C GLY A 233 -9.43 -4.50 -33.45
N ALA A 234 -8.46 -4.75 -32.57
CA ALA A 234 -7.73 -3.71 -31.85
C ALA A 234 -6.92 -2.84 -32.84
N SER A 235 -7.11 -1.53 -32.74
CA SER A 235 -6.22 -0.50 -33.29
C SER A 235 -5.49 0.19 -32.15
#